data_AF-A0A1Q4A5Q5-F1
#
_entry.id   AF-A0A1Q4A5Q5-F1
#
_cell.length_a   1.000
_cell.length_b   1.000
_cell.length_c   1.000
_cell.angle_alpha   90.00
_cell.angle_beta   90.00
_cell.angle_gamma   90.00
#
_symmetry.space_group_name_H-M   'P 1'
#
loop_
_entity.id
_entity.type
_entity.pdbx_description
1 polymer ?
#
loop_
_entity_poly.entity_id
_entity_poly.type
_entity_poly.pdbx_seq_one_letter_code
_entity_poly.pdbx_strand_id
1 'polypeptide(L)'
;MVSSQHDRGQYLGGADGAPPPPPPGGYRGAQRMRVPAVPAAPVAVAAPRRPSPLGWTVLGAAILFALVLLVMWGAGATSAIYSLAVLALQLALVVAVVAALVNTRARTLGAVALAVALVVNVGTIGAASALAPGVSKLGPSDPKEDHWAAYPGIKGQSEDEILARPSLEQVEATADEVMAAIRDRLTEEYGFQWVRGRDGGTRSERNGYGGESMLVQYTSEVWSTTEPVRDHALKLAAMATIDEVLADYDFYGLVALNDPSTGFDPAYLERFYGSADPRTQSEWEWYSDDYPGPMRFYANVTDLTHDDGGRRAAREAQVAGTAEPVEGLRFSFLVPEVLSERDVDEFTTRMDDYPY
;
A
#
# COMPACT_ATOMS: atom_id res chain seq x y z
N MET A 1 1.32 -19.54 22.37
CA MET A 1 1.49 -18.17 22.91
C MET A 1 2.97 -17.90 23.13
N VAL A 2 3.61 -17.19 22.20
CA VAL A 2 4.89 -16.49 22.43
C VAL A 2 4.81 -15.18 21.66
N SER A 3 4.94 -14.08 22.41
CA SER A 3 4.78 -12.71 21.96
C SER A 3 6.02 -12.24 21.19
N SER A 4 5.85 -11.82 19.94
CA SER A 4 6.89 -11.23 19.10
C SER A 4 6.95 -9.71 19.32
N GLN A 5 7.70 -9.28 20.33
CA GLN A 5 7.96 -7.86 20.58
C GLN A 5 9.46 -7.54 20.75
N HIS A 6 10.34 -8.28 20.07
CA HIS A 6 11.80 -8.12 20.19
C HIS A 6 12.53 -8.16 18.84
N ASP A 7 12.09 -7.41 17.82
CA ASP A 7 12.92 -7.17 16.61
C ASP A 7 12.61 -5.86 15.87
N ARG A 8 12.34 -4.78 16.62
CA ARG A 8 12.36 -3.41 16.09
C ARG A 8 13.47 -2.60 16.77
N GLY A 9 14.72 -2.92 16.44
CA GLY A 9 15.86 -2.32 17.15
C GLY A 9 17.21 -2.27 16.44
N GLN A 10 17.37 -2.81 15.24
CA GLN A 10 18.62 -2.68 14.49
C GLN A 10 18.34 -1.96 13.19
N TYR A 11 18.67 -0.67 13.14
CA TYR A 11 19.16 0.11 11.99
C TYR A 11 18.96 1.61 12.26
N LEU A 12 19.53 2.13 13.35
CA LEU A 12 19.86 3.55 13.49
C LEU A 12 21.07 3.73 14.42
N GLY A 13 22.14 4.35 13.91
CA GLY A 13 22.94 5.30 14.69
C GLY A 13 24.21 4.85 15.41
N GLY A 14 24.91 3.81 14.97
CA GLY A 14 26.24 3.49 15.50
C GLY A 14 27.33 4.40 14.91
N ALA A 15 28.14 5.04 15.77
CA ALA A 15 29.22 5.97 15.42
C ALA A 15 30.47 5.29 14.82
N ASP A 16 30.31 4.22 14.04
CA ASP A 16 31.40 3.39 13.52
C ASP A 16 31.57 3.49 11.98
N GLY A 17 30.85 4.41 11.33
CA GLY A 17 30.92 4.65 9.88
C GLY A 17 31.47 6.02 9.44
N ALA A 18 31.86 6.89 10.39
CA ALA A 18 32.42 8.20 10.04
C ALA A 18 33.96 8.11 9.96
N PRO A 19 34.61 8.62 8.89
CA PRO A 19 36.06 8.65 8.83
C PRO A 19 36.63 9.49 9.99
N PRO A 20 37.77 9.11 10.59
CA PRO A 20 38.31 9.80 11.75
C PRO A 20 38.62 11.27 11.41
N PRO A 21 38.43 12.19 12.37
CA PRO A 21 38.77 13.59 12.16
C PRO A 21 40.27 13.73 11.88
N PRO A 22 40.69 14.67 11.01
CA PRO A 22 42.09 14.84 10.67
C PRO A 22 42.93 15.19 11.91
N PRO A 23 44.19 14.73 11.99
CA PRO A 23 45.07 15.07 13.11
C PRO A 23 45.31 16.58 13.20
N PRO A 24 45.68 17.11 14.39
CA PRO A 24 46.04 18.51 14.56
C PRO A 24 47.16 18.91 13.58
N GLY A 25 46.82 19.72 12.57
CA GLY A 25 47.73 20.11 11.48
C GLY A 25 47.31 19.69 10.06
N GLY A 26 46.32 18.80 9.90
CA GLY A 26 45.81 18.35 8.60
C GLY A 26 46.68 17.31 7.90
N TYR A 27 46.15 16.69 6.83
CA TYR A 27 46.86 15.66 6.05
C TYR A 27 48.11 16.23 5.35
N ARG A 28 49.24 15.51 5.41
CA ARG A 28 50.47 15.85 4.69
C ARG A 28 50.18 15.89 3.18
N GLY A 29 50.33 17.06 2.56
CA GLY A 29 50.11 17.28 1.12
C GLY A 29 48.92 18.17 0.76
N ALA A 30 48.08 18.57 1.73
CA ALA A 30 47.01 19.53 1.48
C ALA A 30 47.58 20.95 1.28
N GLN A 31 47.92 21.31 0.03
CA GLN A 31 48.26 22.68 -0.34
C GLN A 31 46.99 23.55 -0.27
N ARG A 32 46.92 24.44 0.72
CA ARG A 32 45.93 25.52 0.74
C ARG A 32 46.20 26.46 -0.43
N MET A 33 45.23 26.65 -1.33
CA MET A 33 45.23 27.81 -2.23
C MET A 33 45.36 29.08 -1.37
N ARG A 34 46.47 29.80 -1.53
CA ARG A 34 46.64 31.14 -0.97
C ARG A 34 45.71 32.07 -1.74
N VAL A 35 44.54 32.34 -1.17
CA VAL A 35 43.73 33.49 -1.58
C VAL A 35 44.46 34.76 -1.09
N PRO A 36 44.69 35.77 -1.94
CA PRO A 36 45.31 37.02 -1.52
C PRO A 36 44.49 37.67 -0.39
N ALA A 37 45.18 38.17 0.63
CA ALA A 37 44.56 38.88 1.74
C ALA A 37 43.93 40.19 1.25
N VAL A 38 42.60 40.20 1.12
CA VAL A 38 41.84 41.45 1.02
C VAL A 38 41.72 42.01 2.44
N PRO A 39 42.07 43.28 2.70
CA PRO A 39 41.94 43.86 4.03
C PRO A 39 40.48 43.81 4.48
N ALA A 40 40.24 43.21 5.65
CA ALA A 40 38.92 43.10 6.25
C ALA A 40 38.42 44.50 6.65
N ALA A 41 37.40 44.99 5.96
CA ALA A 41 36.61 46.12 6.45
C ALA A 41 35.96 45.72 7.79
N PRO A 42 35.83 46.65 8.75
CA PRO A 42 35.23 46.36 10.05
C PRO A 42 33.80 45.84 9.85
N VAL A 43 33.53 44.64 10.37
CA VAL A 43 32.18 44.08 10.40
C VAL A 43 31.35 44.93 11.35
N ALA A 44 30.51 45.80 10.80
CA ALA A 44 29.50 46.51 11.56
C ALA A 44 28.55 45.49 12.20
N VAL A 45 28.60 45.35 13.53
CA VAL A 45 27.61 44.57 14.29
C VAL A 45 26.27 45.25 14.09
N ALA A 46 25.39 44.61 13.33
CA ALA A 46 24.06 45.13 13.05
C ALA A 46 23.30 45.35 14.37
N ALA A 47 22.71 46.54 14.54
CA ALA A 47 21.88 46.86 15.69
C ALA A 47 20.74 45.82 15.84
N PRO A 48 20.33 45.49 17.09
CA PRO A 48 19.25 44.53 17.34
C PRO A 48 17.98 45.00 16.61
N ARG A 49 17.56 44.21 15.62
CA ARG A 49 16.36 44.52 14.81
C ARG A 49 15.14 44.27 15.68
N ARG A 50 14.30 45.29 15.85
CA ARG A 50 13.00 45.14 16.53
C ARG A 50 12.18 44.06 15.81
N PRO A 51 11.55 43.13 16.54
CA PRO A 51 10.77 42.06 15.93
C PRO A 51 9.61 42.63 15.11
N SER A 52 9.39 42.06 13.92
CA SER A 52 8.27 42.46 13.06
C SER A 52 6.95 41.95 13.64
N PRO A 53 5.92 42.81 13.82
CA PRO A 53 4.61 42.37 14.28
C PRO A 53 4.01 41.32 13.35
N LEU A 54 4.25 41.44 12.04
CA LEU A 54 3.81 40.48 11.02
C LEU A 54 4.42 39.08 11.22
N GLY A 55 5.69 38.99 11.62
CA GLY A 55 6.33 37.70 11.89
C GLY A 55 5.72 36.98 13.10
N TRP A 56 5.35 37.74 14.13
CA TRP A 56 4.67 37.20 15.31
C TRP A 56 3.23 36.78 15.01
N THR A 57 2.49 37.57 14.23
CA THR A 57 1.12 37.20 13.82
C THR A 57 1.11 35.91 13.02
N VAL A 58 2.03 35.77 12.06
CA VAL A 58 2.12 34.58 11.20
C VAL A 58 2.56 33.35 11.99
N LEU A 59 3.53 33.50 12.90
CA LEU A 59 3.94 32.41 13.79
C LEU A 59 2.79 31.97 14.72
N GLY A 60 2.08 32.94 15.31
CA GLY A 60 0.91 32.65 16.15
C GLY A 60 -0.20 31.93 15.39
N ALA A 61 -0.48 32.36 14.15
CA ALA A 61 -1.44 31.70 13.27
C ALA A 61 -1.02 30.27 12.92
N ALA A 62 0.27 30.03 12.63
CA ALA A 62 0.78 28.70 12.33
C ALA A 62 0.70 27.75 13.54
N ILE A 63 1.05 28.23 14.74
CA ILE A 63 0.92 27.45 15.98
C ILE A 63 -0.54 27.14 16.29
N LEU A 64 -1.42 28.14 16.19
CA LEU A 64 -2.85 27.94 16.45
C LEU A 64 -3.46 26.94 15.46
N PHE A 65 -3.12 27.06 14.18
CA PHE A 65 -3.55 26.12 13.15
C PHE A 65 -3.06 24.70 13.43
N ALA A 66 -1.78 24.54 13.79
CA ALA A 66 -1.22 23.25 14.18
C ALA A 66 -1.94 22.65 15.40
N LEU A 67 -2.24 23.45 16.43
CA LEU A 67 -2.98 23.00 17.61
C LEU A 67 -4.40 22.56 17.26
N VAL A 68 -5.11 23.32 16.41
CA VAL A 68 -6.46 22.96 15.94
C VAL A 68 -6.42 21.62 15.21
N LEU A 69 -5.46 21.42 14.30
CA LEU A 69 -5.34 20.14 13.59
C LEU A 69 -5.01 18.98 14.55
N LEU A 70 -4.15 19.20 15.54
CA LEU A 70 -3.82 18.17 16.55
C LEU A 70 -5.03 17.82 17.44
N VAL A 71 -5.85 18.80 17.82
CA VAL A 71 -7.09 18.57 18.58
C VAL A 71 -8.12 17.83 17.71
N MET A 72 -8.31 18.23 16.45
CA MET A 72 -9.21 17.53 15.52
C MET A 72 -8.76 16.09 15.27
N TRP A 73 -7.45 15.86 15.17
CA TRP A 73 -6.88 14.53 15.03
C TRP A 73 -7.10 13.69 16.30
N GLY A 74 -6.81 14.25 17.48
CA GLY A 74 -7.04 13.57 18.76
C GLY A 74 -8.52 13.26 19.04
N ALA A 75 -9.44 14.06 18.50
CA ALA A 75 -10.89 13.84 18.59
C ALA A 75 -11.45 12.90 17.49
N GLY A 76 -10.60 12.37 16.59
CA GLY A 76 -11.03 11.49 15.50
C GLY A 76 -11.82 12.17 14.37
N ALA A 77 -11.81 13.50 14.30
CA ALA A 77 -12.55 14.28 13.30
C ALA A 77 -11.85 14.34 11.93
N THR A 78 -11.46 13.19 11.38
CA THR A 78 -10.68 13.07 10.15
C THR A 78 -11.42 13.62 8.92
N SER A 79 -12.73 13.42 8.83
CA SER A 79 -13.57 14.02 7.78
C SER A 79 -13.55 15.55 7.80
N ALA A 80 -13.49 16.16 8.99
CA ALA A 80 -13.41 17.61 9.15
C ALA A 80 -12.01 18.15 8.78
N ILE A 81 -10.95 17.36 8.99
CA ILE A 81 -9.56 17.71 8.59
C ILE A 81 -9.46 17.85 7.05
N TYR A 82 -10.16 17.00 6.29
CA TYR A 82 -10.22 17.07 4.83
C TYR A 82 -11.30 18.00 4.27
N SER A 83 -11.98 18.75 5.14
CA SER A 83 -13.02 19.67 4.69
C SER A 83 -12.44 20.80 3.84
N LEU A 84 -13.24 21.30 2.89
CA LEU A 84 -12.89 22.43 2.03
C LEU A 84 -12.50 23.68 2.86
N ALA A 85 -13.11 23.85 4.03
CA ALA A 85 -12.82 24.96 4.94
C ALA A 85 -11.41 24.89 5.53
N VAL A 86 -10.95 23.71 5.96
CA VAL A 86 -9.61 23.52 6.53
C VAL A 86 -8.53 23.64 5.45
N LEU A 87 -8.80 23.14 4.25
CA LEU A 87 -7.91 23.32 3.09
C LEU A 87 -7.76 24.81 2.71
N ALA A 88 -8.86 25.56 2.68
CA ALA A 88 -8.82 27.00 2.43
C ALA A 88 -8.02 27.74 3.51
N LEU A 89 -8.15 27.35 4.78
CA LEU A 89 -7.39 27.92 5.89
C LEU A 89 -5.90 27.60 5.78
N GLN A 90 -5.53 26.38 5.37
CA GLN A 90 -4.14 26.01 5.11
C GLN A 90 -3.54 26.84 3.96
N LEU A 91 -4.27 27.03 2.87
CA LEU A 91 -3.82 27.85 1.75
C LEU A 91 -3.58 29.31 2.18
N ALA A 92 -4.51 29.88 2.97
CA ALA A 92 -4.38 31.21 3.51
C ALA A 92 -3.15 31.35 4.43
N LEU A 93 -2.87 30.33 5.25
CA LEU A 93 -1.68 30.28 6.10
C LEU A 93 -0.39 30.24 5.26
N VAL A 94 -0.34 29.44 4.20
CA VAL A 94 0.82 29.37 3.30
C VAL A 94 1.09 30.73 2.64
N VAL A 95 0.05 31.42 2.16
CA VAL A 95 0.18 32.77 1.60
C VAL A 95 0.75 33.75 2.64
N ALA A 96 0.29 33.69 3.89
CA ALA A 96 0.79 34.53 4.98
C ALA A 96 2.25 34.23 5.34
N VAL A 97 2.66 32.95 5.32
CA VAL A 97 4.04 32.51 5.54
C VAL A 97 4.95 33.00 4.41
N VAL A 98 4.53 32.88 3.15
CA VAL A 98 5.28 33.40 1.99
C VAL A 98 5.45 34.92 2.11
N ALA A 99 4.38 35.66 2.46
CA ALA A 99 4.46 37.11 2.69
C ALA A 99 5.45 37.47 3.81
N ALA A 100 5.53 36.66 4.89
CA ALA A 100 6.50 36.85 5.96
C ALA A 100 7.95 36.55 5.53
N LEU A 101 8.16 35.58 4.64
CA LEU A 101 9.49 35.22 4.14
C LEU A 101 10.09 36.27 3.20
N VAL A 102 9.25 36.91 2.39
CA VAL A 102 9.66 38.01 1.49
C VAL A 102 10.00 39.28 2.29
N ASN A 103 9.44 39.45 3.50
CA ASN A 103 9.75 40.57 4.37
C ASN A 103 11.06 40.33 5.16
N THR A 104 12.09 41.12 4.86
CA THR A 104 13.43 41.02 5.48
C THR A 104 13.42 41.11 7.01
N ARG A 105 12.39 41.75 7.61
CA ARG A 105 12.23 41.88 9.08
C ARG A 105 11.42 40.74 9.71
N ALA A 106 10.69 39.96 8.94
CA ALA A 106 9.86 38.84 9.42
C ALA A 106 10.40 37.47 9.01
N ARG A 107 11.42 37.41 8.13
CA ARG A 107 11.93 36.20 7.50
C ARG A 107 12.31 35.08 8.47
N THR A 108 12.92 35.38 9.62
CA THR A 108 13.26 34.35 10.62
C THR A 108 12.03 33.73 11.25
N LEU A 109 11.05 34.52 11.68
CA LEU A 109 9.79 34.02 12.23
C LEU A 109 8.94 33.33 11.15
N GLY A 110 8.96 33.82 9.91
CA GLY A 110 8.34 33.16 8.76
C GLY A 110 8.94 31.80 8.45
N ALA A 111 10.26 31.63 8.59
CA ALA A 111 10.92 30.33 8.42
C ALA A 111 10.53 29.33 9.52
N VAL A 112 10.40 29.78 10.77
CA VAL A 112 9.91 28.94 11.88
C VAL A 112 8.44 28.55 11.65
N ALA A 113 7.59 29.50 11.25
CA ALA A 113 6.19 29.24 10.92
C ALA A 113 6.05 28.25 9.76
N LEU A 114 6.91 28.35 8.74
CA LEU A 114 6.97 27.39 7.64
C LEU A 114 7.33 25.98 8.14
N ALA A 115 8.34 25.85 9.00
CA ALA A 115 8.70 24.57 9.57
C ALA A 115 7.54 23.93 10.35
N VAL A 116 6.84 24.72 11.18
CA VAL A 116 5.65 24.24 11.91
C VAL A 116 4.55 23.79 10.95
N ALA A 117 4.24 24.58 9.92
CA ALA A 117 3.22 24.25 8.93
C ALA A 117 3.59 23.01 8.09
N LEU A 118 4.87 22.81 7.77
CA LEU A 118 5.32 21.62 7.04
C LEU A 118 5.31 20.35 7.90
N VAL A 119 5.56 20.46 9.20
CA VAL A 119 5.49 19.31 10.12
C VAL A 119 4.03 18.97 10.43
N VAL A 120 3.18 19.99 10.65
CA VAL A 120 1.78 19.85 11.05
C VAL A 120 0.87 20.42 9.96
N ASN A 121 0.63 19.64 8.92
CA ASN A 121 -0.33 19.96 7.85
C ASN A 121 -1.37 18.84 7.70
N VAL A 122 -2.40 19.13 6.91
CA VAL A 122 -3.48 18.19 6.57
C VAL A 122 -2.94 16.87 6.00
N GLY A 123 -1.85 16.92 5.21
CA GLY A 123 -1.21 15.74 4.65
C GLY A 123 -0.47 14.89 5.68
N THR A 124 0.30 15.50 6.59
CA THR A 124 1.06 14.76 7.62
C THR A 124 0.16 14.19 8.70
N ILE A 125 -0.86 14.94 9.14
CA ILE A 125 -1.88 14.44 10.07
C ILE A 125 -2.77 13.40 9.41
N GLY A 126 -3.09 13.58 8.13
CA GLY A 126 -3.81 12.59 7.33
C GLY A 126 -3.05 11.27 7.20
N ALA A 127 -1.77 11.32 6.84
CA ALA A 127 -0.91 10.14 6.76
C ALA A 127 -0.72 9.46 8.14
N ALA A 128 -0.59 10.24 9.22
CA ALA A 128 -0.53 9.69 10.57
C ALA A 128 -1.83 8.99 10.98
N SER A 129 -2.99 9.51 10.55
CA SER A 129 -4.28 8.86 10.80
C SER A 129 -4.47 7.54 10.02
N ALA A 130 -3.85 7.41 8.85
CA ALA A 130 -3.88 6.19 8.05
C ALA A 130 -2.92 5.10 8.58
N LEU A 131 -1.87 5.49 9.30
CA LEU A 131 -0.84 4.59 9.83
C LEU A 131 -1.09 4.12 11.26
N ALA A 132 -2.08 4.66 11.96
CA ALA A 132 -2.38 4.26 13.34
C ALA A 132 -3.17 2.94 13.34
N PRO A 133 -2.57 1.81 13.78
CA PRO A 133 -3.30 0.58 14.00
C PRO A 133 -4.16 0.78 15.25
N GLY A 134 -5.48 0.76 15.10
CA GLY A 134 -6.41 0.72 16.22
C GLY A 134 -6.25 1.88 17.21
N VAL A 135 -6.49 3.12 16.77
CA VAL A 135 -6.95 4.14 17.74
C VAL A 135 -8.35 3.72 18.14
N SER A 136 -8.42 2.88 19.18
CA SER A 136 -9.62 2.70 19.98
C SER A 136 -10.17 4.09 20.27
N LYS A 137 -11.40 4.36 19.81
CA LYS A 137 -12.14 5.60 20.07
C LYS A 137 -11.99 5.91 21.57
N LEU A 138 -11.19 6.92 21.93
CA LEU A 138 -11.09 7.44 23.29
C LEU A 138 -12.29 8.38 23.51
N GLY A 139 -13.47 7.79 23.51
CA GLY A 139 -14.76 8.43 23.72
C GLY A 139 -15.86 7.37 23.66
N PRO A 140 -16.95 7.52 24.44
CA PRO A 140 -18.08 6.61 24.31
C PRO A 140 -18.56 6.64 22.85
N SER A 141 -18.52 5.50 22.19
CA SER A 141 -19.11 5.33 20.87
C SER A 141 -20.61 5.60 20.94
N ASP A 142 -21.14 6.27 19.92
CA ASP A 142 -22.58 6.44 19.79
C ASP A 142 -23.20 5.03 19.66
N PRO A 143 -24.18 4.65 20.50
CA PRO A 143 -24.84 3.34 20.41
C PRO A 143 -25.36 3.01 19.02
N LYS A 144 -25.73 4.04 18.25
CA LYS A 144 -26.14 3.87 16.85
C LYS A 144 -24.96 3.48 15.96
N GLU A 145 -23.79 4.10 16.15
CA GLU A 145 -22.58 3.71 15.42
C GLU A 145 -22.15 2.29 15.78
N ASP A 146 -22.22 1.90 17.04
CA ASP A 146 -21.88 0.54 17.48
C ASP A 146 -22.83 -0.51 16.91
N HIS A 147 -24.13 -0.20 16.87
CA HIS A 147 -25.12 -1.07 16.24
C HIS A 147 -24.78 -1.30 14.76
N TRP A 148 -24.58 -0.24 13.96
CA TRP A 148 -24.24 -0.38 12.54
C TRP A 148 -22.84 -0.97 12.32
N ALA A 149 -21.87 -0.72 13.22
CA ALA A 149 -20.57 -1.36 13.15
C ALA A 149 -20.66 -2.88 13.35
N ALA A 150 -21.70 -3.39 14.02
CA ALA A 150 -21.96 -4.83 14.16
C ALA A 150 -22.81 -5.43 13.02
N TYR A 151 -23.16 -4.65 11.99
CA TYR A 151 -23.93 -5.11 10.83
C TYR A 151 -23.23 -6.32 10.19
N PRO A 152 -23.92 -7.48 10.06
CA PRO A 152 -23.30 -8.73 9.62
C PRO A 152 -23.06 -8.80 8.10
N GLY A 153 -23.75 -7.98 7.31
CA GLY A 153 -23.61 -7.92 5.85
C GLY A 153 -22.63 -6.85 5.37
N ILE A 154 -22.73 -6.53 4.08
CA ILE A 154 -21.98 -5.42 3.46
C ILE A 154 -22.95 -4.33 3.06
N LYS A 155 -22.63 -3.09 3.42
CA LYS A 155 -23.42 -1.91 3.06
C LYS A 155 -23.74 -1.88 1.57
N GLY A 156 -25.04 -1.81 1.27
CA GLY A 156 -25.55 -1.69 -0.10
C GLY A 156 -25.90 -3.02 -0.77
N GLN A 157 -25.71 -4.16 -0.09
CA GLN A 157 -26.10 -5.48 -0.55
C GLN A 157 -27.30 -5.98 0.25
N SER A 158 -28.22 -6.69 -0.38
CA SER A 158 -29.36 -7.30 0.33
C SER A 158 -28.99 -8.66 0.92
N GLU A 159 -29.76 -9.10 1.91
CA GLU A 159 -29.66 -10.47 2.45
C GLU A 159 -29.81 -11.51 1.33
N ASP A 160 -30.86 -11.38 0.51
CA ASP A 160 -31.12 -12.29 -0.60
C ASP A 160 -29.95 -12.33 -1.61
N GLU A 161 -29.31 -11.20 -1.88
CA GLU A 161 -28.15 -11.13 -2.79
C GLU A 161 -26.96 -11.91 -2.21
N ILE A 162 -26.70 -11.77 -0.92
CA ILE A 162 -25.60 -12.46 -0.24
C ILE A 162 -25.87 -13.96 -0.17
N LEU A 163 -27.08 -14.36 0.21
CA LEU A 163 -27.48 -15.77 0.33
C LEU A 163 -27.58 -16.49 -1.02
N ALA A 164 -27.74 -15.76 -2.13
CA ALA A 164 -27.78 -16.34 -3.47
C ALA A 164 -26.39 -16.64 -4.05
N ARG A 165 -25.30 -16.16 -3.42
CA ARG A 165 -23.92 -16.39 -3.88
C ARG A 165 -23.47 -17.81 -3.54
N PRO A 166 -22.44 -18.31 -4.25
CA PRO A 166 -21.74 -19.52 -3.82
C PRO A 166 -21.22 -19.39 -2.38
N SER A 167 -21.31 -20.46 -1.61
CA SER A 167 -20.78 -20.49 -0.25
C SER A 167 -19.25 -20.55 -0.24
N LEU A 168 -18.63 -20.23 0.90
CA LEU A 168 -17.18 -20.39 1.10
C LEU A 168 -16.72 -21.81 0.74
N GLU A 169 -17.44 -22.83 1.21
CA GLU A 169 -17.11 -24.23 0.98
C GLU A 169 -17.21 -24.61 -0.51
N GLN A 170 -18.19 -24.07 -1.22
CA GLN A 170 -18.33 -24.29 -2.66
C GLN A 170 -17.19 -23.64 -3.44
N VAL A 171 -16.82 -22.40 -3.11
CA VAL A 171 -15.72 -21.71 -3.81
C VAL A 171 -14.35 -22.34 -3.51
N GLU A 172 -14.15 -22.87 -2.30
CA GLU A 172 -12.97 -23.65 -1.95
C GLU A 172 -12.86 -24.90 -2.83
N ALA A 173 -13.95 -25.68 -2.92
CA ALA A 173 -13.99 -26.90 -3.72
C ALA A 173 -13.76 -26.62 -5.22
N THR A 174 -14.42 -25.61 -5.78
CA THR A 174 -14.24 -25.22 -7.18
C THR A 174 -12.80 -24.73 -7.44
N ALA A 175 -12.25 -23.90 -6.56
CA ALA A 175 -10.87 -23.41 -6.71
C ALA A 175 -9.86 -24.57 -6.71
N ASP A 176 -10.00 -25.52 -5.80
CA ASP A 176 -9.12 -26.69 -5.72
C ASP A 176 -9.20 -27.56 -6.97
N GLU A 177 -10.41 -27.78 -7.50
CA GLU A 177 -10.65 -28.55 -8.72
C GLU A 177 -10.01 -27.87 -9.94
N VAL A 178 -10.29 -26.59 -10.16
CA VAL A 178 -9.76 -25.82 -11.30
C VAL A 178 -8.23 -25.74 -11.24
N MET A 179 -7.67 -25.45 -10.06
CA MET A 179 -6.22 -25.41 -9.90
C MET A 179 -5.58 -26.77 -10.18
N ALA A 180 -6.21 -27.88 -9.77
CA ALA A 180 -5.72 -29.23 -10.09
C ALA A 180 -5.76 -29.50 -11.60
N ALA A 181 -6.87 -29.18 -12.28
CA ALA A 181 -7.01 -29.34 -13.72
C ALA A 181 -5.95 -28.55 -14.50
N ILE A 182 -5.68 -27.31 -14.09
CA ILE A 182 -4.60 -26.48 -14.68
C ILE A 182 -3.24 -27.16 -14.51
N ARG A 183 -2.91 -27.59 -13.28
CA ARG A 183 -1.61 -28.25 -13.02
C ARG A 183 -1.45 -29.51 -13.84
N ASP A 184 -2.46 -30.36 -13.88
CA ASP A 184 -2.42 -31.64 -14.58
C ASP A 184 -2.20 -31.42 -16.08
N ARG A 185 -2.95 -30.50 -16.69
CA ARG A 185 -2.81 -30.21 -18.14
C ARG A 185 -1.44 -29.61 -18.47
N LEU A 186 -0.97 -28.65 -17.69
CA LEU A 186 0.35 -28.04 -17.90
C LEU A 186 1.50 -29.02 -17.65
N THR A 187 1.33 -29.95 -16.70
CA THR A 187 2.29 -31.05 -16.48
C THR A 187 2.30 -32.01 -17.66
N GLU A 188 1.14 -32.39 -18.20
CA GLU A 188 1.05 -33.28 -19.36
C GLU A 188 1.67 -32.66 -20.62
N GLU A 189 1.36 -31.40 -20.93
CA GLU A 189 1.78 -30.74 -22.16
C GLU A 189 3.25 -30.25 -22.12
N TYR A 190 3.69 -29.71 -20.97
CA TYR A 190 4.97 -29.01 -20.86
C TYR A 190 5.94 -29.64 -19.86
N GLY A 191 5.53 -30.68 -19.13
CA GLY A 191 6.36 -31.33 -18.12
C GLY A 191 6.55 -30.52 -16.85
N PHE A 192 5.74 -29.48 -16.62
CA PHE A 192 5.85 -28.64 -15.42
C PHE A 192 5.72 -29.47 -14.14
N GLN A 193 6.55 -29.11 -13.15
CA GLN A 193 6.51 -29.65 -11.80
C GLN A 193 6.12 -28.54 -10.85
N TRP A 194 5.41 -28.88 -9.78
CA TRP A 194 4.74 -27.91 -8.93
C TRP A 194 5.20 -27.98 -7.49
N VAL A 195 5.24 -26.82 -6.85
CA VAL A 195 5.37 -26.69 -5.41
C VAL A 195 4.22 -25.84 -4.88
N ARG A 196 3.67 -26.25 -3.75
CA ARG A 196 2.72 -25.45 -2.98
C ARG A 196 3.50 -24.34 -2.29
N GLY A 197 3.12 -23.11 -2.58
CA GLY A 197 3.71 -21.92 -2.02
C GLY A 197 3.04 -21.55 -0.70
N ARG A 198 2.55 -20.32 -0.63
CA ARG A 198 1.73 -19.87 0.51
C ARG A 198 0.42 -20.65 0.61
N ASP A 199 0.05 -21.01 1.83
CA ASP A 199 -1.26 -21.58 2.13
C ASP A 199 -2.40 -20.59 1.86
N GLY A 200 -3.57 -21.13 1.51
CA GLY A 200 -4.80 -20.36 1.43
C GLY A 200 -5.25 -19.85 2.80
N GLY A 201 -6.21 -18.94 2.80
CA GLY A 201 -6.78 -18.41 4.01
C GLY A 201 -7.91 -17.42 3.76
N THR A 202 -8.55 -17.02 4.85
CA THR A 202 -9.66 -16.08 4.84
C THR A 202 -9.31 -14.79 5.58
N ARG A 203 -9.97 -13.71 5.20
CA ARG A 203 -9.92 -12.42 5.89
C ARG A 203 -11.32 -11.85 5.98
N SER A 204 -11.72 -11.37 7.16
CA SER A 204 -13.01 -10.69 7.34
C SER A 204 -13.14 -9.52 6.36
N GLU A 205 -14.32 -9.39 5.74
CA GLU A 205 -14.66 -8.22 4.95
C GLU A 205 -15.09 -7.05 5.83
N ARG A 206 -15.01 -5.83 5.30
CA ARG A 206 -15.54 -4.65 5.99
C ARG A 206 -17.01 -4.48 5.65
N ASN A 207 -17.83 -4.21 6.66
CA ASN A 207 -19.28 -4.03 6.46
C ASN A 207 -19.68 -2.66 5.89
N GLY A 208 -18.72 -1.73 5.72
CA GLY A 208 -18.98 -0.38 5.20
C GLY A 208 -19.61 0.61 6.21
N TYR A 209 -19.84 0.16 7.46
CA TYR A 209 -20.32 0.97 8.59
C TYR A 209 -19.26 1.19 9.68
N GLY A 210 -18.04 0.72 9.46
CA GLY A 210 -16.91 0.90 10.37
C GLY A 210 -16.54 -0.34 11.17
N GLY A 211 -17.20 -1.49 10.94
CA GLY A 211 -16.83 -2.78 11.51
C GLY A 211 -16.61 -3.87 10.47
N GLU A 212 -16.60 -5.11 10.94
CA GLU A 212 -16.41 -6.32 10.13
C GLU A 212 -17.76 -6.94 9.77
N SER A 213 -17.81 -7.51 8.58
CA SER A 213 -18.89 -8.36 8.07
C SER A 213 -18.67 -9.80 8.53
N MET A 214 -19.72 -10.62 8.51
CA MET A 214 -19.60 -12.08 8.60
C MET A 214 -19.06 -12.70 7.30
N LEU A 215 -19.14 -11.97 6.19
CA LEU A 215 -18.57 -12.38 4.91
C LEU A 215 -17.04 -12.26 4.95
N VAL A 216 -16.37 -13.15 4.22
CA VAL A 216 -14.91 -13.19 4.15
C VAL A 216 -14.42 -13.07 2.71
N GLN A 217 -13.20 -12.58 2.57
CA GLN A 217 -12.39 -12.75 1.38
C GLN A 217 -11.64 -14.07 1.50
N TYR A 218 -11.88 -15.02 0.60
CA TYR A 218 -11.10 -16.23 0.45
C TYR A 218 -9.92 -16.00 -0.50
N THR A 219 -8.75 -16.52 -0.12
CA THR A 219 -7.58 -16.64 -1.01
C THR A 219 -7.18 -18.10 -1.03
N SER A 220 -7.04 -18.68 -2.23
CA SER A 220 -6.58 -20.06 -2.34
C SER A 220 -5.10 -20.19 -1.97
N GLU A 221 -4.65 -21.43 -1.84
CA GLU A 221 -3.22 -21.71 -1.89
C GLU A 221 -2.62 -21.22 -3.23
N VAL A 222 -1.34 -20.86 -3.19
CA VAL A 222 -0.57 -20.49 -4.37
C VAL A 222 0.18 -21.73 -4.86
N TRP A 223 0.02 -22.06 -6.14
CA TRP A 223 0.85 -23.06 -6.80
C TRP A 223 1.90 -22.39 -7.67
N SER A 224 3.13 -22.89 -7.65
CA SER A 224 4.22 -22.37 -8.47
C SER A 224 5.01 -23.48 -9.15
N THR A 225 5.51 -23.23 -10.35
CA THR A 225 6.44 -24.15 -11.02
C THR A 225 7.75 -24.23 -10.26
N THR A 226 8.38 -25.41 -10.22
CA THR A 226 9.68 -25.59 -9.55
C THR A 226 10.84 -24.96 -10.34
N GLU A 227 10.67 -24.82 -11.66
CA GLU A 227 11.66 -24.28 -12.57
C GLU A 227 11.17 -22.95 -13.19
N PRO A 228 12.09 -22.03 -13.55
CA PRO A 228 11.75 -20.79 -14.24
C PRO A 228 11.11 -21.01 -15.61
N VAL A 229 10.07 -20.24 -15.94
CA VAL A 229 9.46 -20.21 -17.28
C VAL A 229 9.94 -18.96 -18.02
N ARG A 230 11.06 -19.09 -18.76
CA ARG A 230 11.73 -17.93 -19.40
C ARG A 230 11.39 -17.74 -20.87
N ASP A 231 11.18 -18.83 -21.60
CA ASP A 231 10.89 -18.75 -23.03
C ASP A 231 9.54 -18.07 -23.29
N HIS A 232 9.54 -17.04 -24.13
CA HIS A 232 8.35 -16.23 -24.39
C HIS A 232 7.23 -17.02 -25.07
N ALA A 233 7.57 -17.94 -25.98
CA ALA A 233 6.58 -18.77 -26.64
C ALA A 233 5.96 -19.76 -25.65
N LEU A 234 6.76 -20.34 -24.76
CA LEU A 234 6.28 -21.21 -23.68
C LEU A 234 5.37 -20.46 -22.70
N LYS A 235 5.68 -19.21 -22.33
CA LYS A 235 4.80 -18.39 -21.49
C LYS A 235 3.42 -18.22 -22.13
N LEU A 236 3.38 -17.85 -23.42
CA LEU A 236 2.12 -17.68 -24.15
C LEU A 236 1.36 -18.99 -24.31
N ALA A 237 2.05 -20.09 -24.61
CA ALA A 237 1.45 -21.42 -24.73
C ALA A 237 0.83 -21.87 -23.40
N ALA A 238 1.54 -21.70 -22.28
CA ALA A 238 1.01 -22.02 -20.96
C ALA A 238 -0.23 -21.19 -20.60
N MET A 239 -0.24 -19.89 -20.92
CA MET A 239 -1.41 -19.03 -20.69
C MET A 239 -2.61 -19.43 -21.55
N ALA A 240 -2.38 -19.85 -22.80
CA ALA A 240 -3.45 -20.37 -23.66
C ALA A 240 -4.03 -21.69 -23.12
N THR A 241 -3.19 -22.60 -22.64
CA THR A 241 -3.67 -23.84 -21.98
C THR A 241 -4.46 -23.52 -20.70
N ILE A 242 -4.04 -22.53 -19.90
CA ILE A 242 -4.79 -22.08 -18.73
C ILE A 242 -6.17 -21.51 -19.15
N ASP A 243 -6.20 -20.68 -20.20
CA ASP A 243 -7.44 -20.10 -20.74
C ASP A 243 -8.43 -21.18 -21.18
N GLU A 244 -7.96 -22.22 -21.87
CA GLU A 244 -8.80 -23.37 -22.26
C GLU A 244 -9.39 -24.09 -21.06
N VAL A 245 -8.57 -24.36 -20.02
CA VAL A 245 -9.07 -25.02 -18.80
C VAL A 245 -10.09 -24.13 -18.10
N LEU A 246 -9.82 -22.83 -17.95
CA LEU A 246 -10.76 -21.89 -17.33
C LEU A 246 -12.10 -21.83 -18.08
N ALA A 247 -12.08 -21.88 -19.40
CA ALA A 247 -13.30 -21.90 -20.22
C ALA A 247 -14.17 -23.15 -19.97
N ASP A 248 -13.59 -24.30 -19.63
CA ASP A 248 -14.34 -25.51 -19.24
C ASP A 248 -15.10 -25.33 -17.91
N TYR A 249 -14.73 -24.32 -17.11
CA TYR A 249 -15.35 -23.95 -15.83
C TYR A 249 -16.12 -22.62 -15.90
N ASP A 250 -16.56 -22.22 -17.09
CA ASP A 250 -17.38 -21.01 -17.33
C ASP A 250 -16.71 -19.67 -16.92
N PHE A 251 -15.38 -19.63 -16.82
CA PHE A 251 -14.64 -18.38 -16.66
C PHE A 251 -14.55 -17.61 -17.98
N TYR A 252 -14.45 -16.29 -17.90
CA TYR A 252 -14.15 -15.44 -19.05
C TYR A 252 -12.74 -15.67 -19.57
N GLY A 253 -12.51 -15.25 -20.82
CA GLY A 253 -11.19 -15.32 -21.44
C GLY A 253 -10.12 -14.60 -20.63
N LEU A 254 -8.96 -15.24 -20.49
CA LEU A 254 -7.82 -14.77 -19.74
C LEU A 254 -7.23 -13.51 -20.38
N VAL A 255 -7.13 -12.44 -19.59
CA VAL A 255 -6.65 -11.12 -20.04
C VAL A 255 -5.23 -10.87 -19.53
N ALA A 256 -4.32 -10.49 -20.43
CA ALA A 256 -2.97 -10.07 -20.10
C ALA A 256 -2.94 -8.63 -19.58
N LEU A 257 -2.83 -8.43 -18.27
CA LEU A 257 -2.74 -7.08 -17.68
C LEU A 257 -1.41 -6.38 -17.99
N ASN A 258 -0.39 -7.16 -18.35
CA ASN A 258 0.93 -6.67 -18.70
C ASN A 258 1.09 -6.30 -20.19
N ASP A 259 0.08 -6.53 -21.03
CA ASP A 259 0.15 -6.26 -22.47
C ASP A 259 -0.26 -4.80 -22.80
N PRO A 260 0.52 -4.05 -23.61
CA PRO A 260 0.20 -2.67 -24.01
C PRO A 260 -1.14 -2.49 -24.72
N SER A 261 -1.66 -3.53 -25.37
CA SER A 261 -2.95 -3.50 -26.07
C SER A 261 -4.15 -3.28 -25.14
N THR A 262 -3.99 -3.51 -23.83
CA THR A 262 -4.99 -3.17 -22.80
C THR A 262 -5.20 -1.67 -22.61
N GLY A 263 -4.33 -0.83 -23.18
CA GLY A 263 -4.44 0.63 -23.13
C GLY A 263 -3.77 1.28 -21.93
N PHE A 264 -2.97 0.53 -21.16
CA PHE A 264 -2.16 1.09 -20.08
C PHE A 264 -1.03 2.00 -20.60
N ASP A 265 -0.71 3.02 -19.81
CA ASP A 265 0.43 3.91 -20.07
C ASP A 265 1.75 3.11 -20.05
N PRO A 266 2.66 3.27 -21.02
CA PRO A 266 3.96 2.61 -21.00
C PRO A 266 4.75 2.80 -19.70
N ALA A 267 4.68 3.97 -19.06
CA ALA A 267 5.35 4.23 -17.79
C ALA A 267 4.71 3.44 -16.63
N TYR A 268 3.41 3.13 -16.72
CA TYR A 268 2.76 2.21 -15.79
C TYR A 268 3.32 0.79 -15.99
N LEU A 269 3.41 0.32 -17.23
CA LEU A 269 3.94 -1.01 -17.55
C LEU A 269 5.40 -1.17 -17.11
N GLU A 270 6.26 -0.19 -17.38
CA GLU A 270 7.64 -0.19 -16.90
C GLU A 270 7.72 -0.26 -15.36
N ARG A 271 6.89 0.54 -14.68
CA ARG A 271 6.87 0.57 -13.22
C ARG A 271 6.42 -0.76 -12.61
N PHE A 272 5.38 -1.39 -13.14
CA PHE A 272 4.80 -2.60 -12.55
C PHE A 272 5.39 -3.90 -13.10
N TYR A 273 5.78 -3.93 -14.37
CA TYR A 273 6.24 -5.16 -15.05
C TYR A 273 7.71 -5.11 -15.51
N GLY A 274 8.38 -3.95 -15.41
CA GLY A 274 9.82 -3.78 -15.65
C GLY A 274 10.14 -3.29 -17.06
N SER A 275 9.19 -3.40 -17.97
CA SER A 275 9.30 -2.91 -19.34
C SER A 275 7.91 -2.66 -19.92
N ALA A 276 7.82 -1.77 -20.91
CA ALA A 276 6.63 -1.62 -21.74
C ALA A 276 6.55 -2.68 -22.86
N ASP A 277 7.64 -3.42 -23.14
CA ASP A 277 7.63 -4.55 -24.08
C ASP A 277 7.48 -5.88 -23.32
N PRO A 278 6.37 -6.63 -23.53
CA PRO A 278 6.15 -7.92 -22.88
C PRO A 278 7.30 -8.92 -22.99
N ARG A 279 8.10 -8.85 -24.05
CA ARG A 279 9.26 -9.75 -24.26
C ARG A 279 10.41 -9.50 -23.29
N THR A 280 10.46 -8.31 -22.69
CA THR A 280 11.54 -7.89 -21.78
C THR A 280 11.03 -7.56 -20.38
N GLN A 281 9.75 -7.79 -20.11
CA GLN A 281 9.17 -7.67 -18.78
C GLN A 281 9.67 -8.76 -17.84
N SER A 282 9.87 -8.39 -16.58
CA SER A 282 10.26 -9.32 -15.53
C SER A 282 9.08 -9.95 -14.80
N GLU A 283 7.91 -9.33 -14.90
CA GLU A 283 6.67 -9.82 -14.32
C GLU A 283 5.59 -9.83 -15.39
N TRP A 284 4.84 -10.92 -15.45
CA TRP A 284 3.64 -11.06 -16.26
C TRP A 284 2.47 -11.29 -15.33
N GLU A 285 1.32 -10.70 -15.64
CA GLU A 285 0.11 -10.82 -14.84
C GLU A 285 -1.08 -11.00 -15.76
N TRP A 286 -1.85 -12.04 -15.48
CA TRP A 286 -3.03 -12.43 -16.21
C TRP A 286 -4.20 -12.59 -15.25
N TYR A 287 -5.38 -12.23 -15.74
CA TYR A 287 -6.60 -12.16 -14.95
C TYR A 287 -7.78 -12.79 -15.69
N SER A 288 -8.62 -13.51 -14.96
CA SER A 288 -9.95 -13.95 -15.40
C SER A 288 -10.91 -13.94 -14.21
N ASP A 289 -12.21 -13.95 -14.49
CA ASP A 289 -13.28 -14.11 -13.51
C ASP A 289 -14.44 -14.93 -14.07
N ASP A 290 -15.37 -15.32 -13.20
CA ASP A 290 -16.58 -16.09 -13.51
C ASP A 290 -17.86 -15.24 -13.45
N TYR A 291 -17.78 -13.93 -13.74
CA TYR A 291 -18.90 -13.00 -13.56
C TYR A 291 -20.23 -13.55 -14.18
N PRO A 292 -21.37 -13.50 -13.47
CA PRO A 292 -21.64 -12.77 -12.22
C PRO A 292 -21.16 -13.45 -10.94
N GLY A 293 -20.43 -14.56 -11.03
CA GLY A 293 -19.77 -15.19 -9.90
C GLY A 293 -18.68 -14.30 -9.26
N PRO A 294 -18.24 -14.65 -8.04
CA PRO A 294 -17.27 -13.87 -7.28
C PRO A 294 -15.81 -14.28 -7.54
N MET A 295 -15.55 -15.39 -8.23
CA MET A 295 -14.22 -15.97 -8.30
C MET A 295 -13.32 -15.20 -9.27
N ARG A 296 -12.16 -14.77 -8.76
CA ARG A 296 -11.12 -14.10 -9.57
C ARG A 296 -9.90 -14.98 -9.63
N PHE A 297 -9.49 -15.32 -10.83
CA PHE A 297 -8.29 -16.09 -11.11
C PHE A 297 -7.14 -15.16 -11.48
N TYR A 298 -5.96 -15.43 -10.91
CA TYR A 298 -4.73 -14.74 -11.25
C TYR A 298 -3.65 -15.74 -11.62
N ALA A 299 -2.99 -15.53 -12.76
CA ALA A 299 -1.78 -16.23 -13.16
C ALA A 299 -0.65 -15.22 -13.40
N ASN A 300 0.51 -15.48 -12.81
CA ASN A 300 1.67 -14.60 -12.86
C ASN A 300 2.91 -15.38 -13.30
N VAL A 301 3.79 -14.75 -14.08
CA VAL A 301 5.12 -15.30 -14.38
C VAL A 301 6.19 -14.31 -13.95
N THR A 302 7.04 -14.72 -13.03
CA THR A 302 8.25 -13.97 -12.68
C THR A 302 9.43 -14.52 -13.46
N ASP A 303 10.01 -13.71 -14.33
CA ASP A 303 11.19 -14.00 -15.14
C ASP A 303 12.24 -12.89 -14.97
N LEU A 304 13.25 -13.14 -14.16
CA LEU A 304 14.24 -12.11 -13.80
C LEU A 304 15.40 -12.01 -14.79
N THR A 305 15.27 -12.58 -16.01
CA THR A 305 16.31 -12.52 -17.06
C THR A 305 16.65 -11.08 -17.45
N HIS A 306 15.68 -10.17 -17.35
CA HIS A 306 15.81 -8.75 -17.72
C HIS A 306 15.75 -7.78 -16.53
N ASP A 307 15.84 -8.27 -15.29
CA ASP A 307 15.84 -7.41 -14.09
C ASP A 307 17.12 -6.55 -14.03
N ASP A 308 16.95 -5.25 -13.85
CA ASP A 308 18.01 -4.24 -13.79
C ASP A 308 18.38 -3.81 -12.37
N GLY A 309 17.85 -4.51 -11.34
CA GLY A 309 18.48 -4.58 -10.02
C GLY A 309 17.58 -4.37 -8.81
N GLY A 310 16.25 -4.31 -8.99
CA GLY A 310 15.30 -4.11 -7.89
C GLY A 310 14.34 -5.26 -7.64
N ARG A 311 13.96 -6.00 -8.68
CA ARG A 311 12.83 -6.94 -8.60
C ARG A 311 13.22 -8.26 -7.96
N ARG A 312 14.44 -8.74 -8.18
CA ARG A 312 14.97 -9.94 -7.52
C ARG A 312 14.88 -9.86 -6.00
N ALA A 313 15.40 -8.80 -5.40
CA ALA A 313 15.36 -8.63 -3.94
C ALA A 313 13.92 -8.55 -3.40
N ALA A 314 13.01 -7.89 -4.13
CA ALA A 314 11.60 -7.83 -3.75
C ALA A 314 10.94 -9.22 -3.81
N ARG A 315 11.24 -10.00 -4.85
CA ARG A 315 10.70 -11.35 -5.00
C ARG A 315 11.28 -12.33 -3.99
N GLU A 316 12.59 -12.27 -3.73
CA GLU A 316 13.26 -13.04 -2.67
C GLU A 316 12.65 -12.75 -1.29
N ALA A 317 12.34 -11.48 -1.00
CA ALA A 317 11.64 -11.12 0.23
C ALA A 317 10.19 -11.66 0.27
N GLN A 318 9.51 -11.74 -0.87
CA GLN A 318 8.15 -12.27 -0.96
C GLN A 318 8.07 -13.78 -0.68
N VAL A 319 9.06 -14.56 -1.15
CA VAL A 319 9.15 -16.01 -0.95
C VAL A 319 9.94 -16.41 0.29
N ALA A 320 10.48 -15.44 1.02
CA ALA A 320 11.26 -15.71 2.22
C ALA A 320 10.44 -16.54 3.21
N GLY A 321 10.94 -17.74 3.53
CA GLY A 321 10.28 -18.67 4.44
C GLY A 321 9.22 -19.57 3.80
N THR A 322 9.08 -19.58 2.46
CA THR A 322 8.25 -20.54 1.72
C THR A 322 9.11 -21.47 0.87
N ALA A 323 8.50 -22.49 0.29
CA ALA A 323 9.15 -23.39 -0.67
C ALA A 323 9.08 -22.88 -2.12
N GLU A 324 8.51 -21.68 -2.35
CA GLU A 324 8.36 -21.12 -3.69
C GLU A 324 9.72 -20.72 -4.28
N PRO A 325 9.97 -21.05 -5.56
CA PRO A 325 11.08 -20.48 -6.30
C PRO A 325 10.89 -18.97 -6.49
N VAL A 326 12.02 -18.29 -6.65
CA VAL A 326 12.05 -16.86 -6.95
C VAL A 326 11.43 -16.59 -8.34
N GLU A 327 11.75 -17.41 -9.33
CA GLU A 327 11.25 -17.31 -10.72
C GLU A 327 10.33 -18.48 -11.04
N GLY A 328 9.31 -18.25 -11.87
CA GLY A 328 8.36 -19.30 -12.25
C GLY A 328 6.97 -18.78 -12.58
N LEU A 329 6.13 -19.69 -13.09
CA LEU A 329 4.69 -19.48 -13.21
C LEU A 329 4.05 -19.74 -11.85
N ARG A 330 3.07 -18.93 -11.48
CA ARG A 330 2.33 -19.04 -10.23
C ARG A 330 0.89 -18.57 -10.38
N PHE A 331 -0.05 -19.28 -9.77
CA PHE A 331 -1.47 -18.93 -9.85
C PHE A 331 -2.22 -19.21 -8.54
N SER A 332 -3.34 -18.52 -8.39
CA SER A 332 -4.24 -18.58 -7.23
C SER A 332 -5.59 -17.95 -7.54
N PHE A 333 -6.57 -18.26 -6.72
CA PHE A 333 -7.86 -17.59 -6.67
C PHE A 333 -7.94 -16.56 -5.54
N LEU A 334 -8.69 -15.50 -5.80
CA LEU A 334 -9.18 -14.55 -4.80
C LEU A 334 -10.68 -14.39 -4.98
N VAL A 335 -11.43 -14.66 -3.92
CA VAL A 335 -12.89 -14.67 -3.95
C VAL A 335 -13.41 -13.78 -2.82
N PRO A 336 -13.90 -12.57 -3.12
CA PRO A 336 -14.37 -11.66 -2.11
C PRO A 336 -15.81 -12.00 -1.70
N GLU A 337 -16.21 -11.52 -0.51
CA GLU A 337 -17.61 -11.47 -0.07
C GLU A 337 -18.36 -12.81 -0.15
N VAL A 338 -17.75 -13.88 0.36
CA VAL A 338 -18.40 -15.20 0.51
C VAL A 338 -18.79 -15.47 1.95
N LEU A 339 -19.90 -16.18 2.14
CA LEU A 339 -20.42 -16.59 3.44
C LEU A 339 -20.26 -18.11 3.60
N SER A 340 -19.81 -18.58 4.76
CA SER A 340 -19.77 -20.02 5.04
C SER A 340 -21.18 -20.57 5.21
N GLU A 341 -21.43 -21.78 4.70
CA GLU A 341 -22.71 -22.48 4.91
C GLU A 341 -23.03 -22.65 6.40
N ARG A 342 -21.99 -22.74 7.25
CA ARG A 342 -22.13 -22.90 8.70
C ARG A 342 -22.63 -21.63 9.39
N ASP A 343 -22.43 -20.48 8.75
CA ASP A 343 -22.72 -19.17 9.32
C ASP A 343 -24.04 -18.58 8.78
N VAL A 344 -24.73 -19.27 7.86
CA VAL A 344 -25.99 -18.82 7.24
C VAL A 344 -27.08 -18.56 8.27
N ASP A 345 -27.32 -19.48 9.20
CA ASP A 345 -28.36 -19.33 10.22
C ASP A 345 -28.08 -18.14 11.16
N GLU A 346 -26.81 -17.97 11.57
CA GLU A 346 -26.41 -16.81 12.39
C GLU A 346 -26.52 -15.51 11.59
N PHE A 347 -26.10 -15.52 10.32
CA PHE A 347 -26.18 -14.36 9.43
C PHE A 347 -27.61 -13.87 9.28
N THR A 348 -28.55 -14.74 8.90
CA THR A 348 -29.97 -14.41 8.77
C THR A 348 -30.56 -13.92 10.09
N THR A 349 -30.27 -14.60 11.20
CA THR A 349 -30.74 -14.18 12.53
C THR A 349 -30.23 -12.78 12.90
N ARG A 350 -28.97 -12.47 12.58
CA ARG A 350 -28.40 -11.15 12.85
C ARG A 350 -28.92 -10.09 11.88
N MET A 351 -29.25 -10.45 10.65
CA MET A 351 -29.85 -9.53 9.67
C MET A 351 -31.24 -9.06 10.08
N ASP A 352 -32.03 -9.86 10.80
CA ASP A 352 -33.34 -9.47 11.36
C ASP A 352 -33.28 -8.22 12.26
N ASP A 353 -32.16 -8.00 12.93
CA ASP A 353 -31.93 -6.82 13.80
C ASP A 353 -31.64 -5.53 13.00
N TYR A 354 -31.50 -5.62 11.67
CA TYR A 354 -31.17 -4.50 10.78
C TYR A 354 -32.22 -4.33 9.66
N PRO A 355 -33.46 -3.95 10.00
CA PRO A 355 -34.46 -3.64 8.98
C PRO A 355 -34.02 -2.41 8.17
N TYR A 356 -33.97 -2.59 6.85
CA TYR A 356 -33.56 -1.64 5.79
C TYR A 356 -33.53 -0.15 6.13
#